data_AF-A0A0M4LT63-F1
#
_entry.id   AF-A0A0M4LT63-F1
#
_cell.length_a   1.000
_cell.length_b   1.000
_cell.length_c   1.000
_cell.angle_alpha   90.00
_cell.angle_beta   90.00
_cell.angle_gamma   90.00
#
_symmetry.space_group_name_H-M   'P 1'
#
loop_
_entity.id
_entity.type
_entity.pdbx_description
1 polymer ?
#
loop_
_entity_poly.entity_id
_entity_poly.type
_entity_poly.pdbx_seq_one_letter_code
_entity_poly.pdbx_strand_id
1 'polypeptide(L)'
;MTTATLDRKNARTAMFAILGALAMLGLGYASVPLYNLFCRVTGFGGTTQRASESDADVAARLAQSAGGQTISVRFDASVARDMPWTFRPSQPTDTVQIGIRDMTTYVARNDSDVPITGTATYNVEPAQAGRYFNKIQCFCFTEQTLQPGQEVHMPVLYYVDPAALDDPNMKGVEQITLSYTFHRAKDASAN
;
A
#
# COMPACT_ATOMS: atom_id res chain seq x y z
N MET A 1 3.95 -44.02 49.30
CA MET A 1 4.82 -43.74 48.14
C MET A 1 4.07 -43.25 46.89
N THR A 2 2.76 -42.97 46.97
CA THR A 2 1.89 -42.67 45.81
C THR A 2 1.75 -41.18 45.47
N THR A 3 2.13 -40.28 46.37
CA THR A 3 2.04 -38.82 46.19
C THR A 3 3.13 -38.27 45.26
N ALA A 4 4.37 -38.72 45.42
CA ALA A 4 5.50 -38.29 44.58
C ALA A 4 5.34 -38.64 43.09
N THR A 5 4.58 -39.68 42.75
CA THR A 5 4.29 -40.07 41.37
C THR A 5 3.16 -39.27 40.72
N LEU A 6 2.22 -38.73 41.51
CA LEU A 6 1.16 -37.83 41.04
C LEU A 6 1.69 -36.43 40.74
N ASP A 7 2.52 -35.86 41.62
CA ASP A 7 3.12 -34.53 41.42
C ASP A 7 3.99 -34.48 40.16
N ARG A 8 4.78 -35.54 39.89
CA ARG A 8 5.61 -35.63 38.70
C ARG A 8 4.80 -35.74 37.40
N LYS A 9 3.61 -36.35 37.44
CA LYS A 9 2.69 -36.40 36.30
C LYS A 9 2.00 -35.06 36.07
N ASN A 10 1.53 -34.42 37.14
CA ASN A 10 0.88 -33.11 37.09
C ASN A 10 1.84 -32.02 36.58
N ALA A 11 3.10 -32.02 37.05
CA ALA A 11 4.13 -31.10 36.56
C ALA A 11 4.39 -31.29 35.06
N ARG A 12 4.39 -32.54 34.58
CA ARG A 12 4.58 -32.86 33.15
C ARG A 12 3.40 -32.39 32.30
N THR A 13 2.17 -32.59 32.78
CA THR A 13 0.95 -32.08 32.13
C THR A 13 0.92 -30.56 32.10
N ALA A 14 1.27 -29.90 33.21
CA ALA A 14 1.37 -28.44 33.29
C ALA A 14 2.42 -27.89 32.32
N MET A 15 3.58 -28.55 32.22
CA MET A 15 4.62 -28.19 31.25
C MET A 15 4.11 -28.29 29.81
N PHE A 16 3.42 -29.38 29.44
CA PHE A 16 2.83 -29.51 28.11
C PHE A 16 1.73 -28.47 27.84
N ALA A 17 0.90 -28.16 28.83
CA ALA A 17 -0.14 -27.13 28.70
C ALA A 17 0.46 -25.74 28.48
N ILE A 18 1.50 -25.38 29.24
CA ILE A 18 2.23 -24.12 29.06
C ILE A 18 2.92 -24.07 27.70
N LEU A 19 3.55 -25.17 27.28
CA LEU A 19 4.22 -25.24 25.98
C LEU A 19 3.22 -25.10 24.83
N GLY A 20 2.05 -25.74 24.94
CA GLY A 20 0.95 -25.59 23.98
C GLY A 20 0.39 -24.17 23.93
N ALA A 21 0.21 -23.52 25.08
CA ALA A 21 -0.25 -22.14 25.16
C ALA A 21 0.77 -21.17 24.51
N LEU A 22 2.06 -21.33 24.80
CA LEU A 22 3.12 -20.52 24.18
C LEU A 22 3.23 -20.77 22.66
N ALA A 23 3.04 -22.01 22.20
CA ALA A 23 3.03 -22.34 20.78
C ALA A 23 1.85 -21.67 20.04
N MET A 24 0.64 -21.73 20.61
CA MET A 24 -0.54 -21.04 20.07
C MET A 24 -0.36 -19.53 20.03
N LEU A 25 0.22 -18.95 21.08
CA LEU A 25 0.51 -17.52 21.15
C LEU A 25 1.57 -17.10 20.11
N GLY A 26 2.61 -17.91 19.95
CA GLY A 26 3.64 -17.72 18.93
C GLY A 26 3.09 -17.79 17.50
N LEU A 27 2.21 -18.75 17.21
CA LEU A 27 1.53 -18.88 15.92
C LEU A 27 0.63 -17.67 15.62
N GLY A 28 -0.13 -17.20 16.62
CA GLY A 28 -0.95 -16.01 16.49
C GLY A 28 -0.12 -14.76 16.16
N TYR A 29 0.96 -14.54 16.91
CA TYR A 29 1.87 -13.40 16.69
C TYR A 29 2.59 -13.48 15.33
N ALA A 30 3.00 -14.68 14.90
CA ALA A 30 3.70 -14.88 13.63
C ALA A 30 2.77 -14.80 12.40
N SER A 31 1.46 -15.00 12.56
CA SER A 31 0.50 -15.03 11.45
C SER A 31 0.43 -13.71 10.67
N VAL A 32 0.43 -12.57 11.37
CA VAL A 32 0.35 -11.23 10.78
C VAL A 32 1.56 -10.91 9.89
N PRO A 33 2.83 -11.02 10.35
CA PRO A 33 3.97 -10.76 9.49
C PRO A 33 4.09 -11.78 8.35
N LEU A 34 3.71 -13.05 8.55
CA LEU A 34 3.69 -14.04 7.48
C LEU A 34 2.67 -13.66 6.38
N TYR A 35 1.48 -13.22 6.78
CA TYR A 35 0.43 -12.80 5.86
C TYR A 35 0.84 -11.53 5.10
N ASN A 36 1.46 -10.56 5.79
CA ASN A 36 2.01 -9.36 5.15
C ASN A 36 3.11 -9.70 4.13
N LEU A 37 4.01 -10.63 4.48
CA LEU A 37 5.04 -11.10 3.56
C LEU A 37 4.42 -11.80 2.35
N PHE A 38 3.42 -12.65 2.57
CA PHE A 38 2.70 -13.33 1.50
C PHE A 38 2.01 -12.32 0.56
N CYS A 39 1.26 -11.35 1.11
CA CYS A 39 0.57 -10.34 0.32
C CYS A 39 1.54 -9.45 -0.46
N ARG A 40 2.70 -9.12 0.14
CA ARG A 40 3.75 -8.39 -0.57
C ARG A 40 4.35 -9.22 -1.69
N VAL A 41 4.77 -10.46 -1.46
CA VAL A 41 5.43 -11.27 -2.49
C VAL A 41 4.49 -11.63 -3.65
N THR A 42 3.22 -11.87 -3.34
CA THR A 42 2.23 -12.33 -4.34
C THR A 42 1.42 -11.21 -4.99
N GLY A 43 1.37 -10.02 -4.36
CA GLY A 43 0.46 -8.94 -4.77
C GLY A 43 -1.01 -9.21 -4.45
N PHE A 44 -1.30 -10.19 -3.57
CA PHE A 44 -2.66 -10.56 -3.17
C PHE A 44 -3.41 -9.34 -2.61
N GLY A 45 -4.63 -9.10 -3.13
CA GLY A 45 -5.48 -7.96 -2.74
C GLY A 45 -5.11 -6.60 -3.37
N GLY A 46 -4.25 -6.56 -4.40
CA GLY A 46 -3.89 -5.31 -5.09
C GLY A 46 -2.80 -4.49 -4.39
N THR A 47 -2.03 -5.10 -3.48
CA THR A 47 -0.94 -4.45 -2.74
C THR A 47 0.28 -4.23 -3.64
N THR A 48 0.66 -2.97 -3.88
CA THR A 48 1.79 -2.58 -4.74
C THR A 48 3.16 -2.85 -4.09
N GLN A 49 4.19 -3.17 -4.90
CA GLN A 49 5.58 -3.20 -4.43
C GLN A 49 6.13 -1.77 -4.21
N ARG A 50 7.04 -1.60 -3.24
CA ARG A 50 7.87 -0.39 -3.14
C ARG A 50 9.15 -0.66 -3.94
N ALA A 51 9.35 0.07 -5.04
CA ALA A 51 10.55 -0.04 -5.87
C ALA A 51 11.60 1.02 -5.48
N SER A 52 12.87 0.66 -5.62
CA SER A 52 14.00 1.58 -5.46
C SER A 52 14.30 2.33 -6.78
N GLU A 53 15.08 3.41 -6.73
CA GLU A 53 15.44 4.15 -7.95
C GLU A 53 16.24 3.30 -8.95
N SER A 54 17.06 2.35 -8.47
CA SER A 54 17.81 1.44 -9.35
C SER A 54 16.92 0.45 -10.11
N ASP A 55 15.79 0.04 -9.51
CA ASP A 55 14.84 -0.87 -10.18
C ASP A 55 14.14 -0.15 -11.34
N ALA A 56 13.89 1.15 -11.19
CA ALA A 56 13.28 1.97 -12.21
C ALA A 56 14.19 2.17 -13.45
N ASP A 57 15.50 2.29 -13.25
CA ASP A 57 16.46 2.41 -14.37
C ASP A 57 16.57 1.11 -15.18
N VAL A 58 16.48 -0.05 -14.53
CA VAL A 58 16.46 -1.35 -15.20
C VAL A 58 15.17 -1.52 -15.98
N ALA A 59 14.02 -1.15 -15.39
CA ALA A 59 12.73 -1.15 -16.08
C ALA A 59 12.73 -0.25 -17.32
N ALA A 60 13.34 0.95 -17.24
CA ALA A 60 13.43 1.86 -18.38
C ALA A 60 14.26 1.30 -19.53
N ARG A 61 15.34 0.55 -19.24
CA ARG A 61 16.13 -0.15 -20.27
C ARG A 61 15.36 -1.30 -20.91
N LEU A 62 14.59 -2.06 -20.13
CA LEU A 62 13.72 -3.11 -20.68
C LEU A 62 12.58 -2.52 -21.54
N ALA A 63 11.97 -1.41 -21.12
CA ALA A 63 10.93 -0.71 -21.86
C ALA A 63 11.37 -0.34 -23.29
N GLN A 64 12.60 0.18 -23.42
CA GLN A 64 13.21 0.51 -24.72
C GLN A 64 13.37 -0.72 -25.62
N SER A 65 13.55 -1.91 -25.05
CA SER A 65 13.65 -3.16 -25.80
C SER A 65 12.30 -3.82 -26.11
N ALA A 66 11.24 -3.53 -25.33
CA ALA A 66 9.93 -4.19 -25.41
C ALA A 66 8.91 -3.49 -26.34
N GLY A 67 9.32 -2.48 -27.11
CA GLY A 67 8.48 -1.90 -28.17
C GLY A 67 7.45 -0.85 -27.72
N GLY A 68 7.63 -0.24 -26.54
CA GLY A 68 6.91 0.99 -26.17
C GLY A 68 5.39 0.84 -25.98
N GLN A 69 4.91 -0.31 -25.50
CA GLN A 69 3.49 -0.45 -25.17
C GLN A 69 3.07 0.57 -24.10
N THR A 70 1.94 1.21 -24.34
CA THR A 70 1.36 2.23 -23.46
C THR A 70 0.18 1.67 -22.69
N ILE A 71 -0.04 2.19 -21.47
CA ILE A 71 -1.20 1.88 -20.65
C ILE A 71 -1.83 3.17 -20.12
N SER A 72 -3.15 3.19 -20.03
CA SER A 72 -3.88 4.32 -19.45
C SER A 72 -3.87 4.21 -17.93
N VAL A 73 -3.54 5.29 -17.24
CA VAL A 73 -3.59 5.38 -15.78
C VAL A 73 -4.63 6.43 -15.40
N ARG A 74 -5.68 6.01 -14.71
CA ARG A 74 -6.70 6.88 -14.15
C ARG A 74 -6.35 7.23 -12.71
N PHE A 75 -6.43 8.50 -12.38
CA PHE A 75 -6.21 9.01 -11.04
C PHE A 75 -7.53 9.39 -10.39
N ASP A 76 -7.77 8.83 -9.22
CA ASP A 76 -8.98 9.04 -8.45
C ASP A 76 -8.62 9.53 -7.05
N ALA A 77 -9.39 10.50 -6.58
CA ALA A 77 -9.15 11.23 -5.35
C ALA A 77 -10.45 11.37 -4.58
N SER A 78 -10.43 10.90 -3.34
CA SER A 78 -11.57 11.02 -2.44
C SER A 78 -11.13 11.40 -1.03
N VAL A 79 -12.07 11.93 -0.25
CA VAL A 79 -11.87 12.30 1.15
C VAL A 79 -12.96 11.64 1.99
N ALA A 80 -12.63 11.32 3.24
CA ALA A 80 -13.61 10.85 4.20
C ALA A 80 -14.62 11.96 4.54
N ARG A 81 -15.84 11.57 4.96
CA ARG A 81 -16.93 12.52 5.23
C ARG A 81 -16.61 13.57 6.30
N ASP A 82 -15.73 13.24 7.24
CA ASP A 82 -15.28 14.08 8.35
C ASP A 82 -14.03 14.91 8.01
N MET A 83 -13.63 14.94 6.74
CA MET A 83 -12.44 15.62 6.27
C MET A 83 -12.82 16.79 5.33
N PRO A 84 -12.88 18.03 5.84
CA PRO A 84 -13.26 19.22 5.06
C PRO A 84 -12.08 19.68 4.19
N TRP A 85 -11.55 18.78 3.37
CA TRP A 85 -10.52 19.07 2.39
C TRP A 85 -11.07 18.91 0.99
N THR A 86 -10.67 19.80 0.09
CA THR A 86 -10.78 19.56 -1.34
C THR A 86 -9.53 18.80 -1.78
N PHE A 87 -9.71 17.57 -2.28
CA PHE A 87 -8.62 16.74 -2.81
C PHE A 87 -8.96 16.27 -4.21
N ARG A 88 -8.09 16.55 -5.17
CA ARG A 88 -8.31 16.24 -6.59
C ARG A 88 -7.00 15.96 -7.32
N PRO A 89 -6.98 15.10 -8.34
CA PRO A 89 -5.84 15.00 -9.24
C PRO A 89 -5.77 16.26 -10.11
N SER A 90 -4.55 16.66 -10.50
CA SER A 90 -4.37 17.72 -11.50
C SER A 90 -4.83 17.26 -12.89
N GLN A 91 -4.63 15.98 -13.19
CA GLN A 91 -5.07 15.33 -14.43
C GLN A 91 -5.75 14.00 -14.06
N PRO A 92 -7.00 13.75 -14.47
CA PRO A 92 -7.75 12.55 -14.07
C PRO A 92 -7.29 11.28 -14.80
N THR A 93 -6.60 11.41 -15.93
CA THR A 93 -6.09 10.29 -16.73
C THR A 93 -4.78 10.69 -17.39
N ASP A 94 -3.86 9.75 -17.50
CA ASP A 94 -2.58 9.90 -18.19
C ASP A 94 -2.24 8.61 -18.96
N THR A 95 -1.51 8.72 -20.06
CA THR A 95 -1.11 7.56 -20.87
C THR A 95 0.41 7.44 -20.81
N VAL A 96 0.87 6.38 -20.15
CA VAL A 96 2.29 6.16 -19.86
C VAL A 96 2.83 4.97 -20.65
N GLN A 97 4.09 5.05 -21.06
CA GLN A 97 4.80 3.88 -21.60
C GLN A 97 5.22 2.95 -20.47
N ILE A 98 4.92 1.66 -20.62
CA ILE A 98 5.29 0.65 -19.63
C ILE A 98 6.81 0.61 -19.47
N GLY A 99 7.27 0.66 -18.22
CA GLY A 99 8.66 0.68 -17.76
C GLY A 99 9.31 2.06 -17.72
N ILE A 100 8.62 3.11 -18.14
CA ILE A 100 9.10 4.50 -18.03
C ILE A 100 8.53 5.15 -16.77
N ARG A 101 9.39 5.91 -16.06
CA ARG A 101 8.98 6.74 -14.92
C ARG A 101 8.13 7.90 -15.40
N ASP A 102 7.05 8.14 -14.69
CA ASP A 102 6.15 9.26 -14.94
C ASP A 102 5.66 9.88 -13.62
N MET A 103 5.19 11.12 -13.68
CA MET A 103 4.85 11.92 -12.52
C MET A 103 3.50 12.59 -12.69
N THR A 104 2.56 12.23 -11.82
CA THR A 104 1.30 12.95 -11.65
C THR A 104 1.35 13.85 -10.43
N THR A 105 0.46 14.84 -10.35
CA THR A 105 0.35 15.73 -9.19
C THR A 105 -1.08 15.72 -8.68
N TYR A 106 -1.24 15.66 -7.36
CA TYR A 106 -2.52 15.89 -6.70
C TYR A 106 -2.50 17.24 -6.00
N VAL A 107 -3.68 17.85 -5.87
CA VAL A 107 -3.90 19.10 -5.14
C VAL A 107 -4.78 18.80 -3.94
N ALA A 108 -4.33 19.19 -2.74
CA ALA A 108 -5.12 19.16 -1.51
C ALA A 108 -5.22 20.56 -0.93
N ARG A 109 -6.42 20.96 -0.51
CA ARG A 109 -6.69 22.22 0.18
C ARG A 109 -7.53 21.98 1.42
N ASN A 110 -7.13 22.57 2.55
CA ASN A 110 -7.95 22.58 3.76
C ASN A 110 -9.00 23.70 3.67
N ASP A 111 -10.28 23.35 3.57
CA ASP A 111 -11.39 24.30 3.48
C ASP A 111 -11.97 24.68 4.86
N SER A 112 -11.38 24.17 5.96
CA SER A 112 -11.77 24.55 7.32
C SER A 112 -10.97 25.72 7.87
N ASP A 113 -11.44 26.24 9.01
CA ASP A 113 -10.85 27.30 9.82
C ASP A 113 -9.85 26.78 10.87
N VAL A 114 -9.65 25.45 10.96
CA VAL A 114 -8.72 24.82 11.90
C VAL A 114 -7.65 24.00 11.17
N PRO A 115 -6.44 23.86 11.75
CA PRO A 115 -5.45 22.91 11.23
C PRO A 115 -6.00 21.49 11.32
N ILE A 116 -5.83 20.72 10.24
CA ILE A 116 -6.26 19.32 10.18
C ILE A 116 -5.09 18.46 9.77
N THR A 117 -4.92 17.32 10.44
CA THR A 117 -3.95 16.30 10.08
C THR A 117 -4.66 15.18 9.33
N GLY A 118 -4.17 14.86 8.14
CA GLY A 118 -4.69 13.83 7.26
C GLY A 118 -3.70 12.69 7.06
N THR A 119 -4.23 11.47 6.97
CA THR A 119 -3.50 10.29 6.51
C THR A 119 -4.16 9.73 5.25
N ALA A 120 -3.36 9.26 4.29
CA ALA A 120 -3.85 8.79 3.00
C ALA A 120 -3.74 7.28 2.88
N THR A 121 -4.84 6.64 2.48
CA THR A 121 -4.83 5.24 2.02
C THR A 121 -4.91 5.22 0.49
N TYR A 122 -4.41 4.14 -0.12
CA TYR A 122 -4.43 3.99 -1.57
C TYR A 122 -4.70 2.56 -2.00
N ASN A 123 -5.24 2.41 -3.19
CA ASN A 123 -5.49 1.13 -3.86
C ASN A 123 -5.24 1.27 -5.37
N VAL A 124 -4.90 0.14 -5.99
CA VAL A 124 -4.72 0.02 -7.44
C VAL A 124 -5.67 -1.02 -8.00
N GLU A 125 -6.45 -0.64 -9.00
CA GLU A 125 -7.41 -1.49 -9.70
C GLU A 125 -7.03 -1.56 -11.20
N PRO A 126 -7.11 -2.71 -11.87
CA PRO A 126 -7.51 -4.00 -11.32
C PRO A 126 -6.40 -4.66 -10.49
N ALA A 127 -6.78 -5.52 -9.54
CA ALA A 127 -5.85 -6.08 -8.55
C ALA A 127 -4.63 -6.78 -9.17
N GLN A 128 -4.79 -7.44 -10.33
CA GLN A 128 -3.70 -8.07 -11.07
C GLN A 128 -2.65 -7.06 -11.56
N ALA A 129 -3.03 -5.82 -11.84
CA ALA A 129 -2.13 -4.75 -12.26
C ALA A 129 -1.40 -4.12 -11.07
N GLY A 130 -1.97 -4.20 -9.86
CA GLY A 130 -1.38 -3.66 -8.64
C GLY A 130 0.03 -4.20 -8.36
N ARG A 131 0.33 -5.44 -8.73
CA ARG A 131 1.68 -6.02 -8.53
C ARG A 131 2.77 -5.38 -9.41
N TYR A 132 2.37 -4.80 -10.53
CA TYR A 132 3.26 -4.17 -11.51
C TYR A 132 3.32 -2.66 -11.40
N PHE A 133 2.32 -2.06 -10.74
CA PHE A 133 2.30 -0.63 -10.51
C PHE A 133 3.22 -0.28 -9.34
N ASN A 134 4.38 0.29 -9.65
CA ASN A 134 5.40 0.65 -8.68
C ASN A 134 5.34 2.15 -8.40
N LYS A 135 5.06 2.50 -7.13
CA LYS A 135 5.11 3.88 -6.66
C LYS A 135 6.45 4.13 -5.96
N ILE A 136 7.25 5.04 -6.52
CA ILE A 136 8.63 5.32 -6.06
C ILE A 136 8.61 6.29 -4.87
N GLN A 137 7.81 7.36 -4.93
CA GLN A 137 7.73 8.37 -3.86
C GLN A 137 6.28 8.65 -3.46
N CYS A 138 5.98 8.42 -2.18
CA CYS A 138 4.66 8.65 -1.56
C CYS A 138 4.81 9.71 -0.46
N PHE A 139 4.05 10.79 -0.57
CA PHE A 139 3.62 11.59 0.59
C PHE A 139 2.71 10.79 1.55
N CYS A 140 2.23 9.63 1.13
CA CYS A 140 1.14 8.89 1.75
C CYS A 140 1.50 8.14 3.03
N PHE A 141 2.79 8.11 3.40
CA PHE A 141 3.23 7.47 4.65
C PHE A 141 3.55 8.49 5.74
N THR A 142 3.37 9.78 5.47
CA THR A 142 3.55 10.85 6.44
C THR A 142 2.25 11.61 6.59
N GLU A 143 1.78 11.69 7.83
CA GLU A 143 0.68 12.56 8.20
C GLU A 143 0.93 13.96 7.65
N GLN A 144 -0.04 14.48 6.89
CA GLN A 144 0.04 15.84 6.34
C GLN A 144 -0.84 16.74 7.18
N THR A 145 -0.24 17.76 7.79
CA THR A 145 -0.99 18.80 8.49
C THR A 145 -1.17 19.99 7.56
N LEU A 146 -2.41 20.34 7.24
CA LEU A 146 -2.73 21.53 6.45
C LEU A 146 -3.33 22.60 7.34
N GLN A 147 -2.76 23.80 7.27
CA GLN A 147 -3.30 25.00 7.93
C GLN A 147 -4.62 25.43 7.25
N PRO A 148 -5.45 26.23 7.93
CA PRO A 148 -6.68 26.78 7.34
C PRO A 148 -6.44 27.47 6.00
N GLY A 149 -7.17 27.07 4.96
CA GLY A 149 -7.04 27.61 3.60
C GLY A 149 -5.75 27.23 2.87
N GLN A 150 -4.85 26.46 3.47
CA GLN A 150 -3.60 26.05 2.84
C GLN A 150 -3.86 25.05 1.71
N GLU A 151 -3.29 25.33 0.55
CA GLU A 151 -3.26 24.43 -0.61
C GLU A 151 -1.85 23.88 -0.81
N VAL A 152 -1.73 22.59 -1.11
CA VAL A 152 -0.45 21.92 -1.38
C VAL A 152 -0.52 21.05 -2.64
N HIS A 153 0.59 21.02 -3.37
CA HIS A 153 0.79 20.14 -4.51
C HIS A 153 1.60 18.92 -4.09
N MET A 154 1.04 17.74 -4.28
CA MET A 154 1.64 16.47 -3.90
C MET A 154 2.02 15.69 -5.16
N PRO A 155 3.27 15.77 -5.63
CA PRO A 155 3.74 14.97 -6.74
C PRO A 155 3.80 13.49 -6.35
N VAL A 156 3.43 12.63 -7.30
CA VAL A 156 3.47 11.17 -7.19
C VAL A 156 4.24 10.64 -8.39
N LEU A 157 5.43 10.11 -8.10
CA LEU A 157 6.27 9.45 -9.09
C LEU A 157 5.96 7.95 -9.12
N TYR A 158 5.65 7.44 -10.30
CA TYR A 158 5.25 6.05 -10.52
C TYR A 158 5.81 5.49 -11.84
N TYR A 159 5.79 4.17 -11.98
CA TYR A 159 5.97 3.48 -13.26
C TYR A 159 5.24 2.13 -13.24
N VAL A 160 4.96 1.59 -14.42
CA VAL A 160 4.43 0.23 -14.58
C VAL A 160 5.57 -0.70 -14.99
N ASP A 161 5.77 -1.80 -14.27
CA ASP A 161 6.85 -2.74 -14.57
C ASP A 161 6.64 -3.45 -15.93
N PRO A 162 7.66 -3.53 -16.80
CA PRO A 162 7.60 -4.31 -18.05
C PRO A 162 7.16 -5.76 -17.88
N ALA A 163 7.40 -6.38 -16.72
CA ALA A 163 6.94 -7.74 -16.43
C ALA A 163 5.40 -7.89 -16.49
N ALA A 164 4.65 -6.79 -16.53
CA ALA A 164 3.21 -6.81 -16.81
C ALA A 164 2.89 -7.36 -18.21
N LEU A 165 3.78 -7.15 -19.18
CA LEU A 165 3.57 -7.58 -20.58
C LEU A 165 3.65 -9.09 -20.74
N ASP A 166 4.46 -9.75 -19.91
CA ASP A 166 4.69 -11.19 -19.97
C ASP A 166 3.64 -11.99 -19.18
N ASP A 167 2.74 -11.32 -18.44
CA ASP A 167 1.75 -11.97 -17.59
C ASP A 167 0.43 -12.22 -18.32
N PRO A 168 -0.01 -13.49 -18.43
CA PRO A 168 -1.32 -13.83 -18.98
C PRO A 168 -2.49 -13.14 -18.28
N ASN A 169 -2.39 -12.83 -16.98
CA ASN A 169 -3.47 -12.18 -16.22
C ASN A 169 -3.63 -10.69 -16.57
N MET A 170 -2.61 -10.07 -17.17
CA MET A 170 -2.64 -8.67 -17.61
C MET A 170 -3.20 -8.52 -19.04
N LYS A 171 -3.49 -9.62 -19.74
CA LYS A 171 -4.08 -9.57 -21.09
C LYS A 171 -5.45 -8.87 -21.05
N GLY A 172 -5.57 -7.78 -21.81
CA GLY A 172 -6.80 -6.99 -21.90
C GLY A 172 -6.94 -5.89 -20.84
N VAL A 173 -5.95 -5.71 -19.96
CA VAL A 173 -5.93 -4.57 -19.04
C VAL A 173 -5.42 -3.33 -19.79
N GLU A 174 -6.34 -2.46 -20.19
CA GLU A 174 -6.01 -1.21 -20.91
C GLU A 174 -5.88 0.00 -19.97
N GLN A 175 -6.50 -0.08 -18.78
CA GLN A 175 -6.52 1.00 -17.81
C GLN A 175 -6.24 0.51 -16.40
N ILE A 176 -5.34 1.20 -15.70
CA ILE A 176 -5.05 1.03 -14.28
C ILE A 176 -5.61 2.26 -13.55
N THR A 177 -6.36 2.08 -12.47
CA THR A 177 -6.86 3.16 -11.63
C THR A 177 -6.07 3.20 -10.33
N LEU A 178 -5.42 4.33 -10.06
CA LEU A 178 -4.79 4.64 -8.78
C LEU A 178 -5.74 5.54 -8.00
N SER A 179 -6.34 4.98 -6.96
CA SER A 179 -7.30 5.66 -6.09
C SER A 179 -6.63 6.03 -4.78
N TYR A 180 -6.79 7.29 -4.36
CA TYR A 180 -6.37 7.82 -3.06
C TYR A 180 -7.58 8.24 -2.24
N THR A 181 -7.61 7.83 -0.97
CA THR A 181 -8.60 8.30 0.00
C THR A 181 -7.90 8.93 1.20
N PHE A 182 -8.19 10.20 1.48
CA PHE A 182 -7.72 10.86 2.68
C PHE A 182 -8.69 10.68 3.84
N HIS A 183 -8.14 10.36 5.02
CA HIS A 183 -8.86 10.26 6.28
C HIS A 183 -8.24 11.23 7.29
N ARG A 184 -9.05 11.75 8.20
CA ARG A 184 -8.52 12.47 9.34
C ARG A 184 -7.64 11.52 10.15
N ALA A 185 -6.40 11.91 10.44
CA ALA A 185 -5.58 11.17 11.38
C ALA A 185 -6.30 11.19 12.73
N LYS A 186 -6.50 10.02 13.35
CA LYS A 186 -6.99 10.00 14.73
C LYS A 186 -5.95 10.74 15.56
N ASP A 187 -6.37 11.71 16.36
CA ASP A 187 -5.52 12.28 17.38
C ASP A 187 -4.83 11.13 18.11
N ALA A 188 -3.50 11.18 18.25
CA ALA A 188 -2.76 10.29 19.16
C ALA A 188 -3.13 10.55 20.65
N SER A 189 -4.30 11.15 20.90
CA SER A 189 -4.88 11.52 22.18
C SER A 189 -6.28 10.92 22.29
N ALA A 190 -6.39 9.60 22.15
CA ALA A 190 -7.56 8.84 22.57
C ALA A 190 -7.14 7.46 23.07
N ASN A 191 -6.86 7.43 24.38
CA ASN A 191 -6.59 6.31 25.31
C ASN A 191 -5.22 5.64 25.27
#